data_AF-A0A7R9UUI6-F1
#
_entry.id   AF-A0A7R9UUI6-F1
#
_cell.length_a   1.000
_cell.length_b   1.000
_cell.length_c   1.000
_cell.angle_alpha   90.00
_cell.angle_beta   90.00
_cell.angle_gamma   90.00
#
_symmetry.space_group_name_H-M   'P 1'
#
loop_
_entity.id
_entity.type
_entity.pdbx_description
1 polymer ?
#
loop_
_entity_poly.entity_id
_entity_poly.type
_entity_poly.pdbx_seq_one_letter_code
_entity_poly.pdbx_strand_id
1 'polypeptide(L)'
;AALAGGKGGVIGGAKGRGKAGGAKGGGRGSVDSHLAGLYKFEVLVTTFEILHQDLDVLRRIRWRYLIVDEAHRMKNKDSALMHDLLSLDVQHCHLLTGTPLQNSTTELWSLLHFLDDKTFADLESFEREFGALTNAQQVAKLNAQIRPYLLRRQKNDVEKTLAPLEETIIWVEITLFQKKIYRAVLERNRDVLVRGTSNASVPSLINLQMELRKCCNHPFLIKGVEESETAELSRAEYLDRLVYASGKYVLLDKLL
;
A
#
# COMPACT_ATOMS: atom_id res chain seq x y z
N ALA A 1 38.44 12.21 -36.39
CA ALA A 1 39.50 11.60 -35.58
C ALA A 1 38.92 11.36 -34.19
N ALA A 2 38.55 10.14 -33.80
CA ALA A 2 39.45 9.06 -33.33
C ALA A 2 40.26 9.56 -32.10
N LEU A 3 40.27 8.94 -30.90
CA LEU A 3 40.02 7.56 -30.47
C LEU A 3 39.94 7.49 -28.92
N ALA A 4 39.26 6.45 -28.42
CA ALA A 4 39.53 5.58 -27.23
C ALA A 4 39.75 6.20 -25.83
N GLY A 5 39.36 5.60 -24.70
CA GLY A 5 38.87 4.28 -24.26
C GLY A 5 38.79 4.33 -22.71
N GLY A 6 38.28 3.41 -21.89
CA GLY A 6 37.68 2.06 -21.96
C GLY A 6 36.95 1.81 -20.62
N LYS A 7 35.83 1.08 -20.57
CA LYS A 7 35.64 -0.36 -20.27
C LYS A 7 36.02 -0.87 -18.86
N GLY A 8 35.01 -1.41 -18.17
CA GLY A 8 35.03 -2.53 -17.22
C GLY A 8 33.60 -2.73 -16.66
N GLY A 9 32.88 -3.84 -16.73
CA GLY A 9 33.14 -5.19 -17.23
C GLY A 9 33.15 -6.21 -16.09
N VAL A 10 32.07 -6.98 -15.87
CA VAL A 10 32.14 -8.38 -15.41
C VAL A 10 30.94 -9.18 -15.96
N ILE A 11 31.24 -10.12 -16.85
CA ILE A 11 30.41 -11.27 -17.26
C ILE A 11 31.18 -12.51 -16.78
N GLY A 12 30.52 -13.40 -16.05
CA GLY A 12 31.04 -14.73 -15.71
C GLY A 12 30.39 -15.80 -16.59
N GLY A 13 31.20 -16.57 -17.32
CA GLY A 13 30.76 -17.71 -18.13
C GLY A 13 31.25 -19.05 -17.56
N ALA A 14 30.66 -20.14 -18.06
CA ALA A 14 31.24 -21.48 -17.99
C ALA A 14 30.92 -22.28 -19.28
N LYS A 15 31.98 -22.66 -19.99
CA LYS A 15 32.05 -23.73 -21.04
C LYS A 15 31.91 -25.10 -20.35
N GLY A 16 31.51 -26.21 -20.96
CA GLY A 16 31.22 -26.61 -22.34
C GLY A 16 31.40 -28.14 -22.49
N ARG A 17 30.80 -28.78 -23.50
CA ARG A 17 31.30 -29.98 -24.21
C ARG A 17 30.29 -30.44 -25.26
N GLY A 18 30.76 -30.70 -26.48
CA GLY A 18 29.92 -31.10 -27.61
C GLY A 18 29.81 -32.61 -27.82
N LYS A 19 28.87 -33.00 -28.69
CA LYS A 19 29.05 -34.02 -29.74
C LYS A 19 27.87 -33.99 -30.71
N ALA A 20 28.18 -34.14 -31.99
CA ALA A 20 27.24 -34.27 -33.11
C ALA A 20 26.65 -35.69 -33.19
N GLY A 21 25.43 -35.78 -33.72
CA GLY A 21 24.80 -37.03 -34.16
C GLY A 21 23.39 -36.76 -34.68
N GLY A 22 23.15 -36.93 -35.98
CA GLY A 22 21.84 -36.74 -36.59
C GLY A 22 21.02 -38.03 -36.67
N ALA A 23 19.68 -37.91 -36.76
CA ALA A 23 18.78 -38.80 -37.50
C ALA A 23 17.35 -38.22 -37.54
N LYS A 24 16.69 -38.44 -38.68
CA LYS A 24 15.32 -38.03 -39.06
C LYS A 24 14.22 -38.74 -38.24
N GLY A 25 13.06 -38.09 -38.09
CA GLY A 25 11.80 -38.74 -37.70
C GLY A 25 10.63 -37.74 -37.67
N GLY A 26 9.54 -38.04 -38.38
CA GLY A 26 8.46 -37.09 -38.69
C GLY A 26 7.43 -36.81 -37.60
N GLY A 27 6.84 -35.62 -37.67
CA GLY A 27 5.40 -35.32 -37.55
C GLY A 27 4.67 -35.60 -36.23
N ARG A 28 4.35 -34.52 -35.50
CA ARG A 28 3.05 -34.27 -34.84
C ARG A 28 2.91 -32.77 -34.58
N GLY A 29 1.75 -32.21 -34.93
CA GLY A 29 1.53 -30.77 -35.06
C GLY A 29 1.44 -30.00 -33.75
N SER A 30 1.74 -28.69 -33.89
CA SER A 30 1.12 -27.52 -33.26
C SER A 30 0.95 -27.52 -31.73
N VAL A 31 1.74 -26.69 -31.03
CA VAL A 31 1.28 -25.47 -30.30
C VAL A 31 2.54 -24.59 -30.00
N ASP A 32 2.48 -23.30 -30.35
CA ASP A 32 3.35 -22.18 -29.90
C ASP A 32 4.88 -22.20 -30.13
N SER A 33 5.33 -22.21 -31.39
CA SER A 33 6.74 -21.95 -31.74
C SER A 33 7.05 -20.49 -32.16
N HIS A 34 6.10 -19.55 -32.05
CA HIS A 34 6.23 -18.21 -32.67
C HIS A 34 6.70 -17.07 -31.76
N LEU A 35 7.04 -17.31 -30.48
CA LEU A 35 7.55 -16.26 -29.58
C LEU A 35 8.97 -16.52 -29.04
N ALA A 36 9.58 -17.65 -29.38
CA ALA A 36 10.94 -17.97 -28.96
C ALA A 36 11.95 -17.07 -29.71
N GLY A 37 12.29 -15.91 -29.12
CA GLY A 37 13.39 -15.05 -29.59
C GLY A 37 13.14 -13.55 -29.65
N LEU A 38 11.95 -13.04 -29.29
CA LEU A 38 11.65 -11.59 -29.35
C LEU A 38 12.17 -10.80 -28.15
N TYR A 39 12.16 -11.39 -26.96
CA TYR A 39 12.56 -10.74 -25.71
C TYR A 39 13.65 -11.54 -25.01
N LYS A 40 14.61 -10.85 -24.39
CA LYS A 40 15.76 -11.47 -23.70
C LYS A 40 15.46 -11.90 -22.25
N PHE A 41 14.20 -11.84 -21.82
CA PHE A 41 13.77 -12.11 -20.45
C PHE A 41 12.48 -12.94 -20.46
N GLU A 42 12.27 -13.74 -19.41
CA GLU A 42 10.99 -14.41 -19.15
C GLU A 42 10.12 -13.65 -18.13
N VAL A 43 10.73 -12.96 -17.17
CA VAL A 43 10.02 -12.25 -16.08
C VAL A 43 10.54 -10.82 -15.98
N LEU A 44 9.62 -9.86 -15.88
CA LEU A 44 9.91 -8.47 -15.57
C LEU A 44 9.35 -8.14 -14.18
N VAL A 45 10.23 -7.67 -13.29
CA VAL A 45 9.84 -7.10 -11.99
C VAL A 45 9.98 -5.59 -12.09
N THR A 46 8.91 -4.88 -11.78
CA THR A 46 8.85 -3.42 -11.87
C THR A 46 8.03 -2.83 -10.72
N THR A 47 8.09 -1.52 -10.53
CA THR A 47 7.22 -0.78 -9.60
C THR A 47 6.12 -0.06 -10.37
N PHE A 48 5.09 0.41 -9.66
CA PHE A 48 4.00 1.16 -10.26
C PHE A 48 4.46 2.46 -10.93
N GLU A 49 5.46 3.11 -10.36
CA GLU A 49 6.01 4.36 -10.87
C GLU A 49 6.76 4.13 -12.20
N ILE A 50 7.53 3.05 -12.31
CA ILE A 50 8.23 2.68 -13.54
C ILE A 50 7.24 2.20 -14.60
N LEU A 51 6.22 1.42 -14.21
CA LEU A 51 5.14 1.03 -15.12
C LEU A 51 4.49 2.25 -15.79
N HIS A 52 4.16 3.27 -14.98
CA HIS A 52 3.54 4.50 -15.48
C HIS A 52 4.47 5.26 -16.44
N GLN A 53 5.75 5.37 -16.11
CA GLN A 53 6.73 6.08 -16.93
C GLN A 53 7.01 5.37 -18.27
N ASP A 54 7.13 4.04 -18.26
CA ASP A 54 7.51 3.25 -19.44
C ASP A 54 6.32 2.52 -20.09
N LEU A 55 5.09 2.96 -19.81
CA LEU A 55 3.85 2.32 -20.26
C LEU A 55 3.83 2.10 -21.78
N ASP A 56 4.34 3.06 -22.55
CA ASP A 56 4.38 3.01 -24.01
C ASP A 56 5.20 1.85 -24.57
N VAL A 57 6.23 1.43 -23.84
CA VAL A 57 7.06 0.28 -24.20
C VAL A 57 6.37 -1.00 -23.74
N LEU A 58 5.87 -1.00 -22.50
CA LEU A 58 5.31 -2.19 -21.85
C LEU A 58 3.97 -2.62 -22.48
N ARG A 59 3.15 -1.69 -22.97
CA ARG A 59 1.88 -2.00 -23.67
C ARG A 59 2.05 -2.68 -25.02
N ARG A 60 3.24 -2.60 -25.63
CA ARG A 60 3.54 -3.27 -26.92
C ARG A 60 3.83 -4.76 -26.74
N ILE A 61 4.10 -5.17 -25.50
CA ILE A 61 4.38 -6.56 -25.15
C ILE A 61 3.05 -7.24 -24.83
N ARG A 62 2.82 -8.42 -25.43
CA ARG A 62 1.67 -9.26 -25.07
C ARG A 62 2.03 -10.10 -23.86
N TRP A 63 1.47 -9.75 -22.72
CA TRP A 63 1.75 -10.40 -21.45
C TRP A 63 0.86 -11.63 -21.26
N ARG A 64 1.49 -12.74 -20.88
CA ARG A 64 0.73 -13.95 -20.53
C ARG A 64 0.17 -13.88 -19.11
N TYR A 65 0.94 -13.29 -18.20
CA TYR A 65 0.57 -13.17 -16.79
C TYR A 65 0.98 -11.79 -16.25
N LEU A 66 0.09 -11.19 -15.48
CA LEU A 66 0.32 -10.01 -14.67
C LEU A 66 0.10 -10.38 -13.21
N ILE A 67 1.08 -10.07 -12.34
CA ILE A 67 0.94 -10.21 -10.90
C ILE A 67 1.08 -8.82 -10.30
N VAL A 68 0.04 -8.36 -9.62
CA VAL A 68 0.02 -7.06 -8.95
C VAL A 68 0.10 -7.28 -7.45
N ASP A 69 1.19 -6.84 -6.83
CA ASP A 69 1.35 -6.86 -5.38
C ASP A 69 0.77 -5.60 -4.74
N GLU A 70 0.30 -5.72 -3.50
CA GLU A 70 -0.44 -4.68 -2.78
C GLU A 70 -1.55 -4.04 -3.63
N ALA A 71 -2.39 -4.90 -4.22
CA ALA A 71 -3.48 -4.54 -5.11
C ALA A 71 -4.47 -3.52 -4.51
N HIS A 72 -4.48 -3.34 -3.19
CA HIS A 72 -5.21 -2.27 -2.53
C HIS A 72 -4.82 -0.86 -3.02
N ARG A 73 -3.65 -0.67 -3.66
CA ARG A 73 -3.29 0.59 -4.34
C ARG A 73 -4.20 0.91 -5.53
N MET A 74 -4.93 -0.06 -6.08
CA MET A 74 -5.89 0.10 -7.19
C MET A 74 -7.34 0.36 -6.73
N LYS A 75 -7.52 0.87 -5.51
CA LYS A 75 -8.84 1.11 -4.91
C LYS A 75 -9.79 2.02 -5.71
N ASN A 76 -9.24 2.88 -6.57
CA ASN A 76 -10.01 3.84 -7.35
C ASN A 76 -9.98 3.45 -8.83
N LYS A 77 -11.17 3.17 -9.40
CA LYS A 77 -11.36 2.87 -10.82
C LYS A 77 -10.81 3.97 -11.75
N ASP A 78 -10.83 5.22 -11.29
CA ASP A 78 -10.40 6.40 -12.06
C ASP A 78 -8.92 6.75 -11.80
N SER A 79 -8.17 5.86 -11.13
CA SER A 79 -6.74 6.08 -10.91
C SER A 79 -5.94 5.88 -12.19
N ALA A 80 -4.89 6.69 -12.38
CA ALA A 80 -3.95 6.52 -13.49
C ALA A 80 -3.39 5.09 -13.54
N LEU A 81 -3.05 4.53 -12.38
CA LEU A 81 -2.57 3.15 -12.27
C LEU A 81 -3.57 2.12 -12.82
N MET A 82 -4.86 2.29 -12.54
CA MET A 82 -5.91 1.40 -13.07
C MET A 82 -5.97 1.47 -14.60
N HIS A 83 -5.96 2.69 -15.16
CA HIS A 83 -5.96 2.89 -16.60
C HIS A 83 -4.72 2.32 -17.28
N ASP A 84 -3.54 2.52 -16.67
CA ASP A 84 -2.28 1.99 -17.17
C ASP A 84 -2.32 0.46 -17.24
N LEU A 85 -2.76 -0.19 -16.15
CA LEU A 85 -2.85 -1.65 -16.08
C LEU A 85 -3.89 -2.23 -17.05
N LEU A 86 -5.06 -1.59 -17.19
CA LEU A 86 -6.10 -1.99 -18.15
C LEU A 86 -5.64 -1.81 -19.62
N SER A 87 -4.67 -0.93 -19.87
CA SER A 87 -4.13 -0.71 -21.22
C SER A 87 -3.14 -1.79 -21.67
N LEU A 88 -2.67 -2.65 -20.75
CA LEU A 88 -1.78 -3.76 -21.07
C LEU A 88 -2.56 -4.92 -21.68
N ASP A 89 -2.02 -5.53 -22.75
CA ASP A 89 -2.54 -6.78 -23.29
C ASP A 89 -2.10 -7.95 -22.39
N VAL A 90 -3.00 -8.43 -21.54
CA VAL A 90 -2.74 -9.47 -20.52
C VAL A 90 -3.76 -10.61 -20.64
N GLN A 91 -3.29 -11.86 -20.66
CA GLN A 91 -4.16 -13.05 -20.69
C GLN A 91 -4.68 -13.45 -19.30
N HIS A 92 -3.83 -13.38 -18.27
CA HIS A 92 -4.17 -13.77 -16.91
C HIS A 92 -3.66 -12.73 -15.90
N CYS A 93 -4.46 -12.41 -14.90
CA CYS A 93 -4.08 -11.46 -13.85
C CYS A 93 -4.34 -12.02 -12.45
N HIS A 94 -3.33 -11.91 -11.57
CA HIS A 94 -3.44 -12.24 -10.16
C HIS A 94 -3.17 -11.00 -9.31
N LEU A 95 -4.04 -10.77 -8.32
CA LEU A 95 -3.91 -9.69 -7.35
C LEU A 95 -3.48 -10.26 -6.00
N LEU A 96 -2.43 -9.69 -5.41
CA LEU A 96 -1.96 -10.01 -4.07
C LEU A 96 -2.22 -8.81 -3.16
N THR A 97 -2.76 -9.05 -1.96
CA THR A 97 -2.96 -8.00 -0.95
C THR A 97 -2.90 -8.61 0.43
N GLY A 98 -2.11 -8.01 1.33
CA GLY A 98 -2.05 -8.40 2.74
C GLY A 98 -3.19 -7.82 3.56
N THR A 99 -3.71 -6.66 3.15
CA THR A 99 -4.84 -6.00 3.80
C THR A 99 -6.14 -6.51 3.18
N PRO A 100 -7.07 -7.07 3.97
CA PRO A 100 -8.40 -7.37 3.45
C PRO A 100 -9.03 -6.07 2.94
N LEU A 101 -9.69 -6.14 1.78
CA LEU A 101 -10.55 -5.11 1.19
C LEU A 101 -11.52 -4.54 2.23
N GLN A 102 -11.12 -3.49 2.96
CA GLN A 102 -11.80 -3.06 4.19
C GLN A 102 -12.45 -1.67 4.11
N ASN A 103 -12.19 -0.84 3.09
CA ASN A 103 -12.64 0.56 3.18
C ASN A 103 -13.99 0.85 2.49
N SER A 104 -14.39 0.12 1.44
CA SER A 104 -15.76 0.18 0.89
C SER A 104 -16.07 -0.97 -0.08
N THR A 105 -17.36 -1.21 -0.32
CA THR A 105 -17.86 -2.10 -1.38
C THR A 105 -17.45 -1.63 -2.78
N THR A 106 -17.25 -0.32 -2.96
CA THR A 106 -16.77 0.31 -4.19
C THR A 106 -15.31 -0.09 -4.49
N GLU A 107 -14.45 -0.15 -3.47
CA GLU A 107 -13.06 -0.63 -3.64
C GLU A 107 -13.05 -2.12 -4.03
N LEU A 108 -13.91 -2.92 -3.39
CA LEU A 108 -14.08 -4.34 -3.73
C LEU A 108 -14.54 -4.50 -5.19
N TRP A 109 -15.56 -3.75 -5.61
CA TRP A 109 -16.04 -3.77 -6.98
C TRP A 109 -14.93 -3.39 -7.96
N SER A 110 -14.12 -2.37 -7.65
CA SER A 110 -13.05 -1.93 -8.55
C SER A 110 -12.03 -3.04 -8.82
N LEU A 111 -11.64 -3.82 -7.81
CA LEU A 111 -10.74 -4.96 -7.99
C LEU A 111 -11.41 -6.12 -8.74
N LEU A 112 -12.69 -6.39 -8.49
CA LEU A 112 -13.43 -7.45 -9.16
C LEU A 112 -13.69 -7.13 -10.63
N HIS A 113 -14.05 -5.88 -10.93
CA HIS A 113 -14.21 -5.35 -12.29
C HIS A 113 -12.92 -5.44 -13.09
N PHE A 114 -11.77 -5.16 -12.45
CA PHE A 114 -10.46 -5.34 -13.08
C PHE A 114 -10.19 -6.80 -13.49
N LEU A 115 -10.63 -7.76 -12.68
CA LEU A 115 -10.41 -9.19 -12.93
C LEU A 115 -11.43 -9.79 -13.91
N ASP A 116 -12.69 -9.36 -13.84
CA ASP A 116 -13.78 -9.81 -14.70
C ASP A 116 -14.79 -8.66 -14.91
N ASP A 117 -14.55 -7.90 -15.98
CA ASP A 117 -15.38 -6.78 -16.41
C ASP A 117 -16.76 -7.20 -16.91
N LYS A 118 -16.95 -8.48 -17.29
CA LYS A 118 -18.22 -9.00 -17.80
C LYS A 118 -19.18 -9.31 -16.66
N THR A 119 -18.69 -9.98 -15.62
CA THR A 119 -19.50 -10.30 -14.45
C THR A 119 -19.76 -9.05 -13.60
N PHE A 120 -18.78 -8.16 -13.50
CA PHE A 120 -18.86 -6.95 -12.67
C PHE A 120 -18.87 -5.66 -13.52
N ALA A 121 -19.72 -5.58 -14.54
CA ALA A 121 -19.72 -4.47 -15.49
C ALA A 121 -20.18 -3.11 -14.91
N ASP A 122 -21.18 -3.13 -14.03
CA ASP A 122 -21.84 -1.91 -13.56
C ASP A 122 -21.67 -1.71 -12.05
N LEU A 123 -21.09 -0.57 -11.68
CA LEU A 123 -20.88 -0.17 -10.30
C LEU A 123 -22.20 0.20 -9.61
N GLU A 124 -23.10 0.90 -10.31
CA GLU A 124 -24.34 1.39 -9.69
C GLU A 124 -25.25 0.23 -9.27
N SER A 125 -25.39 -0.78 -10.14
CA SER A 125 -26.12 -2.01 -9.81
C SER A 125 -25.49 -2.75 -8.63
N PHE A 126 -24.16 -2.82 -8.56
CA PHE A 126 -23.45 -3.46 -7.46
C PHE A 126 -23.65 -2.71 -6.14
N GLU A 127 -23.55 -1.38 -6.15
CA GLU A 127 -23.78 -0.53 -4.97
C GLU A 127 -25.24 -0.56 -4.50
N ARG A 128 -26.20 -0.60 -5.43
CA ARG A 128 -27.61 -0.76 -5.08
C ARG A 128 -27.87 -2.08 -4.34
N GLU A 129 -27.19 -3.15 -4.74
CA GLU A 129 -27.39 -4.47 -4.16
C GLU A 129 -26.59 -4.70 -2.88
N PHE A 130 -25.34 -4.21 -2.83
CA PHE A 130 -24.37 -4.52 -1.78
C PHE A 130 -23.83 -3.31 -1.03
N GLY A 131 -24.08 -2.07 -1.44
CA GLY A 131 -23.39 -0.87 -0.92
C GLY A 131 -23.50 -0.63 0.59
N ALA A 132 -24.66 -0.94 1.19
CA ALA A 132 -24.88 -0.72 2.63
C ALA A 132 -24.66 -1.96 3.50
N LEU A 133 -24.55 -3.17 2.92
CA LEU A 133 -24.42 -4.47 3.60
C LEU A 133 -25.24 -4.61 4.90
N THR A 134 -26.52 -4.18 4.90
CA THR A 134 -27.33 -4.16 6.12
C THR A 134 -27.88 -5.54 6.50
N ASN A 135 -28.07 -6.43 5.53
CA ASN A 135 -28.68 -7.74 5.74
C ASN A 135 -27.67 -8.89 5.66
N ALA A 136 -27.75 -9.84 6.58
CA ALA A 136 -26.91 -11.05 6.57
C ALA A 136 -27.05 -11.87 5.26
N GLN A 137 -28.23 -11.84 4.63
CA GLN A 137 -28.46 -12.48 3.34
C GLN A 137 -27.65 -11.83 2.19
N GLN A 138 -27.52 -10.50 2.19
CA GLN A 138 -26.70 -9.78 1.20
C GLN A 138 -25.22 -10.15 1.36
N VAL A 139 -24.75 -10.21 2.61
CA VAL A 139 -23.37 -10.63 2.93
C VAL A 139 -23.11 -12.07 2.46
N ALA A 140 -24.03 -12.99 2.70
CA ALA A 140 -23.91 -14.37 2.24
C ALA A 140 -23.90 -14.47 0.70
N LYS A 141 -24.76 -13.71 0.03
CA LYS A 141 -24.82 -13.64 -1.44
C LYS A 141 -23.52 -13.08 -2.03
N LEU A 142 -23.02 -11.98 -1.48
CA LEU A 142 -21.75 -11.39 -1.89
C LEU A 142 -20.59 -12.38 -1.67
N ASN A 143 -20.52 -13.01 -0.49
CA ASN A 143 -19.51 -14.02 -0.20
C ASN A 143 -19.53 -15.18 -1.20
N ALA A 144 -20.72 -15.65 -1.61
CA ALA A 144 -20.84 -16.70 -2.61
C ALA A 144 -20.33 -16.24 -3.99
N GLN A 145 -20.59 -14.99 -4.37
CA GLN A 145 -20.12 -14.41 -5.65
C GLN A 145 -18.60 -14.17 -5.68
N ILE A 146 -17.99 -13.73 -4.57
CA ILE A 146 -16.54 -13.43 -4.53
C ILE A 146 -15.68 -14.68 -4.29
N ARG A 147 -16.26 -15.77 -3.76
CA ARG A 147 -15.53 -17.00 -3.39
C ARG A 147 -14.67 -17.60 -4.52
N PRO A 148 -15.08 -17.58 -5.80
CA PRO A 148 -14.23 -18.06 -6.90
C PRO A 148 -13.00 -17.18 -7.16
N TYR A 149 -13.07 -15.89 -6.81
CA TYR A 149 -12.02 -14.89 -7.09
C TYR A 149 -11.06 -14.71 -5.91
N LEU A 150 -11.53 -14.94 -4.67
CA LEU A 150 -10.79 -14.64 -3.45
C LEU A 150 -10.36 -15.90 -2.71
N LEU A 151 -9.04 -16.07 -2.56
CA LEU A 151 -8.47 -17.02 -1.62
C LEU A 151 -7.93 -16.27 -0.39
N ARG A 152 -8.58 -16.46 0.77
CA ARG A 152 -8.14 -15.91 2.05
C ARG A 152 -7.97 -17.02 3.09
N ARG A 153 -6.84 -17.00 3.81
CA ARG A 153 -6.51 -17.94 4.89
C ARG A 153 -6.04 -17.14 6.11
N GLN A 154 -6.35 -17.60 7.32
CA GLN A 154 -5.80 -17.02 8.54
C GLN A 154 -4.48 -17.71 8.91
N LYS A 155 -3.59 -17.02 9.64
CA LYS A 155 -2.34 -17.61 10.11
C LYS A 155 -2.58 -18.86 10.96
N ASN A 156 -3.60 -18.82 11.83
CA ASN A 156 -3.98 -19.96 12.66
C ASN A 156 -4.46 -21.19 11.85
N ASP A 157 -4.94 -20.99 10.61
CA ASP A 157 -5.36 -22.08 9.73
C ASP A 157 -4.16 -22.83 9.13
N VAL A 158 -3.01 -22.17 9.03
CA VAL A 158 -1.85 -22.67 8.27
C VAL A 158 -0.62 -22.96 9.15
N GLU A 159 -0.42 -22.19 10.23
CA GLU A 159 0.76 -22.27 11.07
C GLU A 159 0.37 -22.44 12.54
N LYS A 160 0.43 -23.69 13.01
CA LYS A 160 0.00 -24.07 14.36
C LYS A 160 1.10 -23.92 15.41
N THR A 161 2.35 -23.68 14.99
CA THR A 161 3.49 -23.57 15.89
C THR A 161 3.73 -22.14 16.40
N LEU A 162 3.13 -21.14 15.72
CA LEU A 162 3.27 -19.75 16.11
C LEU A 162 2.46 -19.47 17.38
N ALA A 163 3.11 -18.86 18.37
CA ALA A 163 2.42 -18.36 19.55
C ALA A 163 1.34 -17.32 19.13
N PRO A 164 0.20 -17.27 19.85
CA PRO A 164 -0.82 -16.28 19.55
C PRO A 164 -0.24 -14.86 19.69
N LEU A 165 -0.71 -13.95 18.83
CA LEU A 165 -0.37 -12.53 18.94
C LEU A 165 -1.03 -11.98 20.21
N GLU A 166 -0.23 -11.52 21.17
CA GLU A 166 -0.72 -10.79 22.34
C GLU A 166 -0.69 -9.29 22.05
N GLU A 167 -1.85 -8.64 22.15
CA GLU A 167 -1.98 -7.20 22.01
C GLU A 167 -2.35 -6.60 23.37
N THR A 168 -1.50 -5.71 23.90
CA THR A 168 -1.74 -5.03 25.17
C THR A 168 -1.90 -3.53 24.92
N ILE A 169 -3.06 -3.00 25.28
CA ILE A 169 -3.34 -1.55 25.21
C ILE A 169 -2.94 -0.92 26.54
N ILE A 170 -1.93 -0.05 26.51
CA ILE A 170 -1.49 0.70 27.68
C ILE A 170 -2.04 2.13 27.60
N TRP A 171 -2.88 2.49 28.57
CA TRP A 171 -3.37 3.85 28.72
C TRP A 171 -2.30 4.72 29.35
N VAL A 172 -1.92 5.80 28.66
CA VAL A 172 -0.85 6.70 29.09
C VAL A 172 -1.43 8.05 29.46
N GLU A 173 -1.18 8.49 30.69
CA GLU A 173 -1.50 9.83 31.13
C GLU A 173 -0.61 10.88 30.46
N ILE A 174 -1.21 11.97 30.01
CA ILE A 174 -0.45 13.09 29.43
C ILE A 174 0.25 13.90 30.53
N THR A 175 1.46 14.36 30.24
CA THR A 175 2.26 15.17 31.17
C THR A 175 1.61 16.53 31.43
N LEU A 176 2.00 17.19 32.52
CA LEU A 176 1.57 18.58 32.79
C LEU A 176 1.96 19.52 31.64
N PHE A 177 3.13 19.29 31.04
CA PHE A 177 3.60 20.05 29.90
C PHE A 177 2.72 19.81 28.65
N GLN A 178 2.40 18.55 28.34
CA GLN A 178 1.42 18.22 27.29
C GLN A 178 0.08 18.89 27.54
N LYS A 179 -0.46 18.85 28.78
CA LYS A 179 -1.72 19.52 29.13
C LYS A 179 -1.68 21.02 28.84
N LYS A 180 -0.57 21.69 29.15
CA LYS A 180 -0.38 23.13 28.88
C LYS A 180 -0.45 23.43 27.37
N ILE A 181 0.32 22.70 26.56
CA ILE A 181 0.34 22.90 25.10
C ILE A 181 -1.00 22.52 24.47
N TYR A 182 -1.60 21.42 24.92
CA TYR A 182 -2.92 20.97 24.46
C TYR A 182 -4.00 22.04 24.69
N ARG A 183 -4.01 22.67 25.87
CA ARG A 183 -4.91 23.81 26.16
C ARG A 183 -4.61 25.01 25.28
N ALA A 184 -3.35 25.39 25.11
CA ALA A 184 -2.97 26.52 24.25
C ALA A 184 -3.42 26.33 22.78
N VAL A 185 -3.33 25.10 22.25
CA VAL A 185 -3.82 24.74 20.92
C VAL A 185 -5.36 24.89 20.84
N LEU A 186 -6.09 24.46 21.86
CA LEU A 186 -7.55 24.63 21.91
C LEU A 186 -7.96 26.11 22.01
N GLU A 187 -7.27 26.88 22.85
CA GLU A 187 -7.55 28.30 23.06
C GLU A 187 -7.31 29.13 21.81
N ARG A 188 -6.22 28.87 21.08
CA ARG A 188 -5.94 29.51 19.79
C ARG A 188 -7.03 29.27 18.75
N ASN A 189 -7.71 28.13 18.84
CA ASN A 189 -8.77 27.71 17.90
C ASN A 189 -10.18 27.86 18.49
N ARG A 190 -10.33 28.62 19.59
CA ARG A 190 -11.60 28.77 20.33
C ARG A 190 -12.73 29.30 19.45
N ASP A 191 -12.46 30.25 18.57
CA ASP A 191 -13.47 30.84 17.68
C ASP A 191 -14.09 29.82 16.72
N VAL A 192 -13.28 28.86 16.27
CA VAL A 192 -13.72 27.77 15.38
C VAL A 192 -14.58 26.77 16.16
N LEU A 193 -14.22 26.51 17.41
CA LEU A 193 -14.96 25.62 18.31
C LEU A 193 -16.32 26.21 18.72
N VAL A 194 -16.39 27.51 18.98
CA VAL A 194 -17.63 28.20 19.40
C VAL A 194 -18.62 28.35 18.25
N ARG A 195 -18.15 28.58 17.02
CA ARG A 195 -19.03 28.75 15.84
C ARG A 195 -19.67 27.45 15.36
N GLY A 196 -19.22 26.29 15.86
CA GLY A 196 -19.75 24.99 15.48
C GLY A 196 -19.39 24.55 14.05
N THR A 197 -20.00 23.45 13.61
CA THR A 197 -19.71 22.82 12.32
C THR A 197 -20.42 23.56 11.19
N SER A 198 -19.65 24.30 10.40
CA SER A 198 -20.08 24.89 9.13
C SER A 198 -19.13 24.39 8.04
N ASN A 199 -19.57 24.32 6.77
CA ASN A 199 -18.72 23.82 5.68
C ASN A 199 -17.39 24.61 5.55
N ALA A 200 -17.36 25.87 6.00
CA ALA A 200 -16.15 26.70 6.04
C ALA A 200 -15.22 26.40 7.24
N SER A 201 -15.74 25.88 8.36
CA SER A 201 -14.94 25.55 9.56
C SER A 201 -14.35 24.14 9.55
N VAL A 202 -14.84 23.24 8.68
CA VAL A 202 -14.37 21.84 8.58
C VAL A 202 -12.85 21.71 8.36
N PRO A 203 -12.20 22.44 7.43
CA PRO A 203 -10.75 22.33 7.25
C PRO A 203 -9.95 22.77 8.48
N SER A 204 -10.44 23.79 9.19
CA SER A 204 -9.81 24.29 10.42
C SER A 204 -9.94 23.29 11.58
N LEU A 205 -11.07 22.59 11.67
CA LEU A 205 -11.28 21.53 12.66
C LEU A 205 -10.40 20.30 12.38
N ILE A 206 -10.22 19.92 11.11
CA ILE A 206 -9.29 18.85 10.71
C ILE A 206 -7.86 19.20 11.12
N ASN A 207 -7.44 20.44 10.86
CA ASN A 207 -6.11 20.91 11.26
C ASN A 207 -5.94 20.91 12.80
N LEU A 208 -6.95 21.38 13.54
CA LEU A 208 -6.96 21.30 15.00
C LEU A 208 -6.82 19.85 15.49
N GLN A 209 -7.62 18.92 14.95
CA GLN A 209 -7.52 17.50 15.30
C GLN A 209 -6.10 16.96 15.05
N MET A 210 -5.47 17.34 13.94
CA MET A 210 -4.09 16.95 13.64
C MET A 210 -3.08 17.52 14.63
N GLU A 211 -3.23 18.78 15.05
CA GLU A 211 -2.38 19.39 16.08
C GLU A 211 -2.56 18.72 17.45
N LEU A 212 -3.79 18.42 17.87
CA LEU A 212 -4.03 17.70 19.12
C LEU A 212 -3.41 16.30 19.08
N ARG A 213 -3.51 15.58 17.95
CA ARG A 213 -2.83 14.29 17.73
C ARG A 213 -1.31 14.41 17.83
N LYS A 214 -0.73 15.46 17.24
CA LYS A 214 0.71 15.75 17.37
C LYS A 214 1.09 15.95 18.83
N CYS A 215 0.37 16.77 19.58
CA CYS A 215 0.62 17.03 21.00
C CYS A 215 0.54 15.75 21.86
N CYS A 216 -0.42 14.86 21.59
CA CYS A 216 -0.54 13.57 22.28
C CYS A 216 0.60 12.59 21.95
N ASN A 217 1.22 12.71 20.78
CA ASN A 217 2.43 11.95 20.45
C ASN A 217 3.66 12.59 21.11
N HIS A 218 3.89 13.87 20.86
CA HIS A 218 4.96 14.64 21.48
C HIS A 218 4.70 16.17 21.33
N PRO A 219 4.82 16.99 22.40
CA PRO A 219 4.65 18.44 22.32
C PRO A 219 5.53 19.15 21.29
N PHE A 220 6.77 18.67 21.09
CA PHE A 220 7.74 19.27 20.16
C PHE A 220 7.33 19.14 18.68
N LEU A 221 6.34 18.31 18.35
CA LEU A 221 5.76 18.29 17.00
C LEU A 221 4.91 19.54 16.69
N ILE A 222 4.62 20.37 17.70
CA ILE A 222 3.98 21.66 17.54
C ILE A 222 5.05 22.70 17.27
N LYS A 223 4.89 23.44 16.16
CA LYS A 223 5.86 24.44 15.70
C LYS A 223 6.17 25.45 16.81
N GLY A 224 7.45 25.72 17.07
CA GLY A 224 7.91 26.71 18.04
C GLY A 224 8.03 26.19 19.46
N VAL A 225 7.49 25.01 19.78
CA VAL A 225 7.52 24.48 21.16
C VAL A 225 8.90 23.93 21.50
N GLU A 226 9.52 23.16 20.60
CA GLU A 226 10.87 22.64 20.81
C GLU A 226 11.87 23.77 20.96
N GLU A 227 11.87 24.71 20.02
CA GLU A 227 12.80 25.83 20.02
C GLU A 227 12.65 26.68 21.29
N SER A 228 11.42 26.88 21.77
CA SER A 228 11.17 27.66 23.00
C SER A 228 11.67 26.98 24.28
N GLU A 229 11.68 25.65 24.32
CA GLU A 229 12.00 24.89 25.53
C GLU A 229 13.46 24.43 25.56
N THR A 230 14.14 24.39 24.40
CA THR A 230 15.46 23.77 24.28
C THR A 230 16.56 24.70 23.76
N ALA A 231 16.27 25.98 23.50
CA ALA A 231 17.23 26.94 22.93
C ALA A 231 18.53 27.09 23.74
N GLU A 232 18.49 26.90 25.06
CA GLU A 232 19.62 27.12 25.98
C GLU A 232 20.11 25.84 26.68
N LEU A 233 19.56 24.67 26.32
CA LEU A 233 19.87 23.43 27.01
C LEU A 233 21.12 22.75 26.47
N SER A 234 21.90 22.14 27.37
CA SER A 234 22.94 21.19 26.96
C SER A 234 22.32 19.95 26.34
N ARG A 235 23.12 19.16 25.61
CA ARG A 235 22.63 17.92 24.97
C ARG A 235 22.02 16.94 25.98
N ALA A 236 22.57 16.85 27.19
CA ALA A 236 22.06 15.95 28.22
C ALA A 236 20.68 16.43 28.71
N GLU A 237 20.55 17.71 29.03
CA GLU A 237 19.29 18.31 29.50
C GLU A 237 18.20 18.29 28.41
N TYR A 238 18.60 18.42 27.14
CA TYR A 238 17.68 18.24 26.01
C TYR A 238 17.06 16.84 26.00
N LEU A 239 17.88 15.79 26.17
CA LEU A 239 17.40 14.40 26.15
C LEU A 239 16.44 14.14 27.32
N ASP A 240 16.79 14.63 28.51
CA ASP A 240 15.89 14.54 29.67
C ASP A 240 14.58 15.28 29.40
N ARG A 241 14.65 16.51 28.86
CA ARG A 241 13.46 17.30 28.51
C ARG A 241 12.60 16.59 27.47
N LEU A 242 13.20 15.96 26.47
CA LEU A 242 12.52 15.18 25.43
C LEU A 242 11.73 14.02 26.06
N VAL A 243 12.35 13.26 26.97
CA VAL A 243 11.67 12.14 27.64
C VAL A 243 10.54 12.66 28.54
N TYR A 244 10.82 13.61 29.43
CA TYR A 244 9.83 14.11 30.40
C TYR A 244 8.74 15.00 29.80
N ALA A 245 8.90 15.48 28.56
CA ALA A 245 7.88 16.25 27.87
C ALA A 245 6.68 15.39 27.45
N SER A 246 6.86 14.10 27.15
CA SER A 246 5.79 13.21 26.65
C SER A 246 5.56 12.01 27.56
N GLY A 247 4.30 11.79 27.97
CA GLY A 247 3.96 10.65 28.82
C GLY A 247 4.28 9.30 28.16
N LYS A 248 4.19 9.23 26.82
CA LYS A 248 4.56 8.04 26.06
C LYS A 248 6.05 7.75 26.13
N TYR A 249 6.88 8.80 26.12
CA TYR A 249 8.34 8.65 26.17
C TYR A 249 8.78 8.27 27.58
N VAL A 250 8.18 8.87 28.62
CA VAL A 250 8.39 8.44 30.01
C VAL A 250 8.03 6.97 30.22
N LEU A 251 6.93 6.49 29.61
CA LEU A 251 6.57 5.08 29.67
C LEU A 251 7.59 4.22 28.92
N LEU A 252 7.95 4.61 27.69
CA LEU A 252 8.89 3.87 26.86
C LEU A 252 10.26 3.73 27.52
N ASP A 253 10.77 4.79 28.13
CA ASP A 253 12.03 4.83 28.88
C ASP A 253 12.04 3.89 30.10
N LYS A 254 10.86 3.58 30.66
CA LYS A 254 10.71 2.60 31.75
C LYS A 254 10.53 1.16 31.27
N LEU A 255 10.13 0.96 30.02
CA LEU A 255 9.86 -0.35 29.43
C LEU A 255 11.08 -0.93 28.70
N LEU A 256 11.90 -0.07 28.09
CA LEU A 256 13.15 -0.43 27.42
C LEU A 256 14.30 -0.59 28.42
#